data_AF-A0A1G8CNQ9-F1
#
_entry.id   AF-A0A1G8CNQ9-F1
#
_cell.length_a   1.000
_cell.length_b   1.000
_cell.length_c   1.000
_cell.angle_alpha   90.00
_cell.angle_beta   90.00
_cell.angle_gamma   90.00
#
_symmetry.space_group_name_H-M   'P 1'
#
loop_
_entity.id
_entity.type
_entity.pdbx_description
1 polymer ?
#
loop_
_entity_poly.entity_id
_entity_poly.type
_entity_poly.pdbx_seq_one_letter_code
_entity_poly.pdbx_strand_id
1 'polypeptide(L)'
;MVNKRKGIIRHEALYPLSHHHHRALFVAMNLKRAGTEKSRYSLEETIEDAASFWDPCGIKHFRDEEEVLLPAFSQYASIKRNEIKEMLIEHVEIRALFDLLLKKEDASAALLNQLGVKLEAHVRNEERVIFPMIEQALPEEKLQQLSSYFHGRREK
;
A
#
# COMPACT_ATOMS: atom_id res chain seq x y z
N MET A 1 -7.50 3.10 -31.16
CA MET A 1 -7.88 4.23 -30.28
C MET A 1 -7.23 4.02 -28.93
N VAL A 2 -6.25 4.83 -28.54
CA VAL A 2 -5.63 4.74 -27.22
C VAL A 2 -6.68 5.21 -26.22
N ASN A 3 -7.26 4.27 -25.47
CA ASN A 3 -8.19 4.59 -24.40
C ASN A 3 -7.37 5.36 -23.34
N LYS A 4 -7.55 6.70 -23.27
CA LYS A 4 -7.01 7.52 -22.19
C LYS A 4 -7.49 6.86 -20.90
N ARG A 5 -6.57 6.25 -20.14
CA ARG A 5 -6.91 5.62 -18.86
C ARG A 5 -7.50 6.71 -17.99
N LYS A 6 -8.83 6.71 -17.85
CA LYS A 6 -9.54 7.54 -16.87
C LYS A 6 -8.92 7.17 -15.52
N GLY A 7 -8.38 8.16 -14.81
CA GLY A 7 -7.84 7.94 -13.47
C GLY A 7 -8.89 7.25 -12.62
N ILE A 8 -8.47 6.34 -11.74
CA ILE A 8 -9.43 5.73 -10.81
C ILE A 8 -9.83 6.85 -9.84
N ILE A 9 -11.13 7.15 -9.79
CA ILE A 9 -11.68 8.15 -8.88
C ILE A 9 -12.09 7.40 -7.63
N ARG A 10 -11.57 7.85 -6.48
CA ARG A 10 -11.85 7.28 -5.16
C ARG A 10 -12.90 8.10 -4.43
N HIS A 11 -13.59 7.46 -3.52
CA HIS A 11 -14.34 8.16 -2.50
C HIS A 11 -13.36 8.99 -1.64
N GLU A 12 -13.77 10.21 -1.27
CA GLU A 12 -12.90 11.15 -0.56
C GLU A 12 -12.34 10.59 0.75
N ALA A 13 -13.10 9.73 1.42
CA ALA A 13 -12.70 9.04 2.63
C ALA A 13 -11.44 8.19 2.44
N LEU A 14 -11.22 7.62 1.24
CA LEU A 14 -10.08 6.77 0.93
C LEU A 14 -8.92 7.54 0.29
N TYR A 15 -9.05 8.85 0.05
CA TYR A 15 -7.96 9.66 -0.49
C TYR A 15 -6.68 9.60 0.34
N PRO A 16 -6.69 9.63 1.68
CA PRO A 16 -5.44 9.54 2.44
C PRO A 16 -4.67 8.25 2.18
N LEU A 17 -5.37 7.11 2.10
CA LEU A 17 -4.77 5.81 1.79
C LEU A 17 -4.26 5.79 0.33
N SER A 18 -5.09 6.23 -0.60
CA SER A 18 -4.73 6.29 -2.03
C SER A 18 -3.57 7.27 -2.30
N HIS A 19 -3.45 8.35 -1.55
CA HIS A 19 -2.31 9.26 -1.60
C HIS A 19 -1.01 8.57 -1.18
N HIS A 20 -1.06 7.76 -0.13
CA HIS A 20 0.08 6.95 0.28
C HIS A 20 0.49 5.93 -0.79
N HIS A 21 -0.48 5.34 -1.51
CA HIS A 21 -0.22 4.45 -2.66
C HIS A 21 0.60 5.10 -3.78
N HIS A 22 0.40 6.38 -4.07
CA HIS A 22 1.21 7.07 -5.06
C HIS A 22 2.71 7.06 -4.69
N ARG A 23 3.02 7.29 -3.41
CA ARG A 23 4.40 7.20 -2.92
C ARG A 23 4.90 5.76 -2.93
N ALA A 24 4.07 4.80 -2.51
CA ALA A 24 4.40 3.38 -2.53
C ALA A 24 4.78 2.89 -3.94
N LEU A 25 4.04 3.29 -4.98
CA LEU A 25 4.33 2.93 -6.37
C LEU A 25 5.65 3.53 -6.87
N PHE A 26 6.01 4.73 -6.42
CA PHE A 26 7.30 5.33 -6.76
C PHE A 26 8.46 4.56 -6.10
N VAL A 27 8.33 4.23 -4.81
CA VAL A 27 9.30 3.41 -4.06
C VAL A 27 9.44 2.03 -4.71
N ALA A 28 8.33 1.36 -5.00
CA ALA A 28 8.29 0.08 -5.70
C ALA A 28 8.99 0.13 -7.07
N MET A 29 8.81 1.22 -7.84
CA MET A 29 9.50 1.40 -9.12
C MET A 29 11.01 1.50 -8.93
N ASN A 30 11.49 2.26 -7.94
CA ASN A 30 12.93 2.42 -7.67
C ASN A 30 13.55 1.10 -7.20
N LEU A 31 12.89 0.42 -6.26
CA LEU A 31 13.28 -0.90 -5.74
C LEU A 31 13.48 -1.92 -6.86
N LYS A 32 12.54 -2.02 -7.81
CA LYS A 32 12.65 -2.94 -8.96
C LYS A 32 13.82 -2.64 -9.89
N ARG A 33 14.26 -1.39 -9.95
CA ARG A 33 15.32 -0.93 -10.85
C ARG A 33 16.69 -0.92 -10.18
N ALA A 34 16.76 -1.05 -8.86
CA ALA A 34 17.98 -0.98 -8.07
C ALA A 34 19.05 -1.98 -8.57
N GLY A 35 20.28 -1.52 -8.72
CA GLY A 35 21.40 -2.34 -9.24
C GLY A 35 21.35 -2.64 -10.75
N THR A 36 20.43 -2.04 -11.51
CA THR A 36 20.35 -2.17 -12.98
C THR A 36 20.76 -0.88 -13.69
N GLU A 37 20.92 -0.92 -15.01
CA GLU A 37 21.18 0.25 -15.85
C GLU A 37 20.06 1.31 -15.81
N LYS A 38 18.87 0.93 -15.33
CA LYS A 38 17.72 1.81 -15.15
C LYS A 38 17.63 2.40 -13.74
N SER A 39 18.58 2.08 -12.86
CA SER A 39 18.67 2.68 -11.52
C SER A 39 18.79 4.19 -11.62
N ARG A 40 17.96 4.89 -10.85
CA ARG A 40 18.05 6.35 -10.69
C ARG A 40 19.00 6.74 -9.55
N TYR A 41 19.11 5.87 -8.55
CA TYR A 41 19.80 6.09 -7.28
C TYR A 41 20.79 4.94 -7.05
N SER A 42 21.74 5.12 -6.14
CA SER A 42 22.56 4.02 -5.65
C SER A 42 21.70 2.97 -4.92
N LEU A 43 22.29 1.81 -4.62
CA LEU A 43 21.62 0.80 -3.79
C LEU A 43 21.31 1.39 -2.40
N GLU A 44 22.28 2.05 -1.79
CA GLU A 44 22.17 2.67 -0.47
C GLU A 44 21.06 3.73 -0.45
N GLU A 45 21.04 4.66 -1.41
CA GLU A 45 19.99 5.68 -1.53
C GLU A 45 18.61 5.06 -1.72
N THR A 46 18.51 3.94 -2.47
CA THR A 46 17.23 3.23 -2.67
C THR A 46 16.76 2.57 -1.36
N ILE A 47 17.68 2.00 -0.59
CA ILE A 47 17.39 1.39 0.72
C ILE A 47 16.92 2.47 1.70
N GLU A 48 17.59 3.61 1.74
CA GLU A 48 17.21 4.74 2.59
C GLU A 48 15.82 5.31 2.22
N ASP A 49 15.53 5.48 0.92
CA ASP A 49 14.21 5.91 0.42
C ASP A 49 13.09 4.93 0.83
N ALA A 50 13.36 3.63 0.73
CA ALA A 50 12.43 2.57 1.12
C ALA A 50 12.23 2.54 2.65
N ALA A 51 13.29 2.68 3.43
CA ALA A 51 13.22 2.73 4.90
C ALA A 51 12.40 3.92 5.39
N SER A 52 12.66 5.11 4.84
CA SER A 52 11.92 6.33 5.18
C SER A 52 10.44 6.28 4.76
N PHE A 53 10.10 5.51 3.72
CA PHE A 53 8.71 5.26 3.35
C PHE A 53 8.03 4.31 4.34
N TRP A 54 8.74 3.27 4.78
CA TRP A 54 8.15 2.20 5.59
C TRP A 54 7.85 2.61 7.03
N ASP A 55 8.81 3.24 7.69
CA ASP A 55 8.71 3.60 9.11
C ASP A 55 8.64 5.12 9.30
N PRO A 56 7.53 5.68 9.86
CA PRO A 56 6.34 5.00 10.37
C PRO A 56 5.20 4.82 9.35
N CYS A 57 5.29 5.46 8.18
CA CYS A 57 4.14 5.68 7.29
C CYS A 57 3.55 4.38 6.70
N GLY A 58 4.40 3.50 6.16
CA GLY A 58 3.99 2.20 5.62
C GLY A 58 3.36 1.27 6.68
N ILE A 59 3.96 1.21 7.86
CA ILE A 59 3.41 0.44 8.99
C ILE A 59 2.03 0.98 9.37
N LYS A 60 1.90 2.30 9.51
CA LYS A 60 0.63 2.95 9.85
C LYS A 60 -0.45 2.68 8.80
N HIS A 61 -0.07 2.68 7.52
CA HIS A 61 -1.00 2.42 6.42
C HIS A 61 -1.67 1.05 6.54
N PHE A 62 -0.89 -0.03 6.68
CA PHE A 62 -1.47 -1.38 6.87
C PHE A 62 -2.31 -1.47 8.14
N ARG A 63 -1.91 -0.77 9.22
CA ARG A 63 -2.71 -0.73 10.45
C ARG A 63 -4.05 -0.01 10.24
N ASP A 64 -4.07 1.07 9.48
CA ASP A 64 -5.31 1.77 9.17
C ASP A 64 -6.26 0.87 8.35
N GLU A 65 -5.72 0.04 7.46
CA GLU A 65 -6.53 -0.93 6.71
C GLU A 65 -7.04 -2.08 7.59
N GLU A 66 -6.15 -2.70 8.35
CA GLU A 66 -6.43 -3.87 9.19
C GLU A 66 -7.29 -3.53 10.43
N GLU A 67 -7.03 -2.40 11.07
CA GLU A 67 -7.62 -2.03 12.36
C GLU A 67 -8.82 -1.07 12.22
N VAL A 68 -8.99 -0.42 11.06
CA VAL A 68 -10.07 0.55 10.83
C VAL A 68 -10.92 0.20 9.62
N LEU A 69 -10.32 0.04 8.44
CA LEU A 69 -11.05 -0.13 7.18
C LEU A 69 -11.77 -1.49 7.11
N LEU A 70 -11.05 -2.59 7.31
CA LEU A 70 -11.61 -3.95 7.26
C LEU A 70 -12.65 -4.19 8.37
N PRO A 71 -12.46 -3.72 9.63
CA PRO A 71 -13.50 -3.78 10.65
C PRO A 71 -14.77 -3.01 10.26
N ALA A 72 -14.64 -1.82 9.67
CA ALA A 72 -15.81 -1.08 9.17
C ALA A 72 -16.51 -1.83 8.04
N PHE A 73 -15.77 -2.40 7.08
CA PHE A 73 -16.33 -3.23 6.02
C PHE A 73 -17.08 -4.45 6.57
N SER A 74 -16.54 -5.10 7.61
CA SER A 74 -17.14 -6.29 8.23
C SER A 74 -18.54 -6.08 8.83
N GLN A 75 -18.90 -4.82 9.10
CA GLN A 75 -20.23 -4.44 9.60
C GLN A 75 -21.30 -4.52 8.49
N TYR A 76 -20.90 -4.49 7.22
CA TYR A 76 -21.81 -4.41 6.06
C TYR A 76 -21.64 -5.55 5.06
N ALA A 77 -20.48 -6.21 5.04
CA ALA A 77 -20.19 -7.31 4.16
C ALA A 77 -19.28 -8.36 4.81
N SER A 78 -19.37 -9.61 4.34
CA SER A 78 -18.52 -10.69 4.83
C SER A 78 -17.04 -10.44 4.47
N ILE A 79 -16.16 -10.58 5.47
CA ILE A 79 -14.70 -10.59 5.29
C ILE A 79 -14.15 -11.92 4.75
N LYS A 80 -14.98 -12.98 4.68
CA LYS A 80 -14.58 -14.30 4.15
C LYS A 80 -14.53 -14.26 2.62
N ARG A 81 -13.61 -13.47 2.09
CA ARG A 81 -13.39 -13.20 0.67
C ARG A 81 -11.94 -13.53 0.31
N ASN A 82 -11.71 -14.07 -0.87
CA ASN A 82 -10.36 -14.43 -1.30
C ASN A 82 -9.48 -13.19 -1.45
N GLU A 83 -10.06 -12.08 -1.91
CA GLU A 83 -9.41 -10.80 -2.11
C GLU A 83 -8.85 -10.23 -0.79
N ILE A 84 -9.63 -10.31 0.30
CA ILE A 84 -9.20 -9.87 1.64
C ILE A 84 -8.12 -10.80 2.19
N LYS A 85 -8.28 -12.12 1.98
CA LYS A 85 -7.27 -13.10 2.40
C LYS A 85 -5.93 -12.84 1.68
N GLU A 86 -5.96 -12.60 0.38
CA GLU A 86 -4.77 -12.30 -0.43
C GLU A 86 -4.11 -11.01 0.03
N MET A 87 -4.86 -9.92 0.20
CA MET A 87 -4.37 -8.63 0.73
C MET A 87 -3.65 -8.82 2.09
N LEU A 88 -4.24 -9.55 3.03
CA LEU A 88 -3.62 -9.78 4.34
C LEU A 88 -2.35 -10.66 4.24
N ILE A 89 -2.31 -11.61 3.32
CA ILE A 89 -1.09 -12.39 3.05
C ILE A 89 0.00 -11.48 2.48
N GLU A 90 -0.34 -10.62 1.51
CA GLU A 90 0.58 -9.64 0.93
C GLU A 90 1.16 -8.72 2.01
N HIS A 91 0.34 -8.25 2.97
CA HIS A 91 0.82 -7.42 4.08
C HIS A 91 1.89 -8.14 4.91
N VAL A 92 1.67 -9.42 5.24
CA VAL A 92 2.64 -10.21 6.03
C VAL A 92 3.94 -10.40 5.25
N GLU A 93 3.87 -10.72 3.96
CA GLU A 93 5.06 -10.91 3.13
C GLU A 93 5.84 -9.61 2.94
N ILE A 94 5.16 -8.47 2.73
CA ILE A 94 5.80 -7.16 2.58
C ILE A 94 6.48 -6.74 3.89
N ARG A 95 5.82 -6.93 5.04
CA ARG A 95 6.43 -6.69 6.37
C ARG A 95 7.70 -7.51 6.55
N ALA A 96 7.67 -8.79 6.22
CA ALA A 96 8.85 -9.65 6.33
C ALA A 96 10.02 -9.18 5.45
N LEU A 97 9.74 -8.73 4.22
CA LEU A 97 10.78 -8.21 3.33
C LEU A 97 11.37 -6.88 3.81
N PHE A 98 10.54 -5.97 4.34
CA PHE A 98 11.05 -4.76 4.98
C PHE A 98 11.86 -5.06 6.23
N ASP A 99 11.46 -6.04 7.04
CA ASP A 99 12.23 -6.45 8.22
C ASP A 99 13.63 -6.96 7.85
N LEU A 100 13.74 -7.82 6.81
CA LEU A 100 15.04 -8.29 6.29
C LEU A 100 15.90 -7.13 5.82
N LEU A 101 15.29 -6.18 5.09
CA LEU A 101 15.96 -5.01 4.56
C LEU A 101 16.49 -4.09 5.68
N LEU A 102 15.65 -3.77 6.67
CA LEU A 102 15.96 -2.81 7.74
C LEU A 102 16.93 -3.35 8.77
N LYS A 103 16.91 -4.66 9.04
CA LYS A 103 17.92 -5.32 9.87
C LYS A 103 19.25 -5.51 9.14
N LYS A 104 19.33 -5.14 7.85
CA LYS A 104 20.48 -5.34 6.98
C LYS A 104 20.90 -6.82 6.88
N GLU A 105 19.94 -7.72 7.05
CA GLU A 105 20.16 -9.17 6.91
C GLU A 105 20.33 -9.54 5.43
N ASP A 106 19.64 -8.83 4.54
CA ASP A 106 19.83 -8.89 3.10
C ASP A 106 19.56 -7.49 2.50
N ALA A 107 20.51 -6.98 1.73
CA ALA A 107 20.43 -5.70 1.02
C ALA A 107 20.71 -5.88 -0.49
N SER A 108 20.53 -7.10 -0.99
CA SER A 108 20.81 -7.45 -2.37
C SER A 108 19.80 -6.83 -3.33
N ALA A 109 20.25 -6.57 -4.56
CA ALA A 109 19.34 -6.13 -5.64
C ALA A 109 18.18 -7.12 -5.89
N ALA A 110 18.38 -8.41 -5.57
CA ALA A 110 17.34 -9.43 -5.67
C ALA A 110 16.22 -9.20 -4.64
N LEU A 111 16.56 -8.96 -3.37
CA LEU A 111 15.57 -8.64 -2.33
C LEU A 111 14.83 -7.34 -2.67
N LEU A 112 15.55 -6.29 -3.08
CA LEU A 112 14.94 -5.02 -3.46
C LEU A 112 13.96 -5.22 -4.62
N ASN A 113 14.34 -5.98 -5.64
CA ASN A 113 13.43 -6.29 -6.74
C ASN A 113 12.18 -7.04 -6.28
N GLN A 114 12.35 -8.08 -5.45
CA GLN A 114 11.24 -8.85 -4.90
C GLN A 114 10.27 -7.97 -4.11
N LEU A 115 10.79 -7.11 -3.23
CA LEU A 115 9.99 -6.17 -2.45
C LEU A 115 9.25 -5.19 -3.36
N GLY A 116 9.92 -4.62 -4.35
CA GLY A 116 9.30 -3.70 -5.30
C GLY A 116 8.21 -4.35 -6.15
N VAL A 117 8.36 -5.62 -6.54
CA VAL A 117 7.31 -6.37 -7.25
C VAL A 117 6.09 -6.61 -6.36
N LYS A 118 6.30 -7.07 -5.12
CA LYS A 118 5.20 -7.33 -4.19
C LYS A 118 4.46 -6.04 -3.81
N LEU A 119 5.19 -4.97 -3.49
CA LEU A 119 4.60 -3.69 -3.14
C LEU A 119 3.76 -3.09 -4.29
N GLU A 120 4.23 -3.16 -5.54
CA GLU A 120 3.43 -2.73 -6.69
C GLU A 120 2.18 -3.59 -6.88
N ALA A 121 2.32 -4.92 -6.80
CA ALA A 121 1.20 -5.84 -6.99
C ALA A 121 0.10 -5.59 -5.96
N HIS A 122 0.50 -5.47 -4.70
CA HIS A 122 -0.36 -5.18 -3.56
C HIS A 122 -1.13 -3.86 -3.73
N VAL A 123 -0.42 -2.75 -3.97
CA VAL A 123 -1.07 -1.43 -4.19
C VAL A 123 -2.04 -1.47 -5.37
N ARG A 124 -1.70 -2.18 -6.45
CA ARG A 124 -2.60 -2.34 -7.61
C ARG A 124 -3.82 -3.16 -7.27
N ASN A 125 -3.70 -4.20 -6.45
CA ASN A 125 -4.80 -5.02 -5.98
C ASN A 125 -5.77 -4.18 -5.13
N GLU A 126 -5.24 -3.40 -4.20
CA GLU A 126 -6.06 -2.57 -3.33
C GLU A 126 -6.85 -1.52 -4.10
N GLU A 127 -6.15 -0.77 -4.96
CA GLU A 127 -6.79 0.21 -5.81
C GLU A 127 -7.83 -0.47 -6.73
N ARG A 128 -7.52 -1.58 -7.39
CA ARG A 128 -8.41 -2.07 -8.45
C ARG A 128 -9.54 -2.96 -7.96
N VAL A 129 -9.40 -3.55 -6.78
CA VAL A 129 -10.26 -4.61 -6.29
C VAL A 129 -10.78 -4.30 -4.90
N ILE A 130 -9.89 -4.10 -3.92
CA ILE A 130 -10.28 -3.95 -2.52
C ILE A 130 -11.07 -2.66 -2.28
N PHE A 131 -10.54 -1.50 -2.68
CA PHE A 131 -11.20 -0.22 -2.44
C PHE A 131 -12.55 -0.12 -3.16
N PRO A 132 -12.70 -0.48 -4.45
CA PRO A 132 -14.01 -0.52 -5.11
C PRO A 132 -15.02 -1.44 -4.41
N MET A 133 -14.57 -2.63 -3.97
CA MET A 133 -15.41 -3.56 -3.24
C MET A 133 -15.90 -2.98 -1.91
N ILE A 134 -15.02 -2.25 -1.21
CA ILE A 134 -15.33 -1.59 0.06
C ILE A 134 -16.28 -0.41 -0.14
N GLU A 135 -16.01 0.44 -1.14
CA GLU A 135 -16.86 1.57 -1.55
C GLU A 135 -18.28 1.11 -1.93
N GLN A 136 -18.41 -0.05 -2.57
CA GLN A 136 -19.71 -0.60 -2.95
C GLN A 136 -20.50 -1.15 -1.76
N ALA A 137 -19.83 -1.63 -0.71
CA ALA A 137 -20.48 -2.26 0.44
C ALA A 137 -20.87 -1.27 1.54
N LEU A 138 -20.09 -0.19 1.72
CA LEU A 138 -20.31 0.77 2.80
C LEU A 138 -21.33 1.85 2.40
N PRO A 139 -22.28 2.19 3.28
CA PRO A 139 -23.13 3.36 3.07
C PRO A 139 -22.31 4.64 3.18
N GLU A 140 -22.77 5.69 2.49
CA GLU A 140 -22.13 7.01 2.42
C GLU A 140 -21.78 7.56 3.81
N GLU A 141 -22.71 7.48 4.77
CA GLU A 141 -22.48 7.99 6.12
C GLU A 141 -21.33 7.27 6.82
N LYS A 142 -21.12 5.97 6.53
CA LYS A 142 -20.02 5.20 7.10
C LYS A 142 -18.69 5.56 6.43
N LEU A 143 -18.67 5.78 5.12
CA LEU A 143 -17.49 6.27 4.41
C LEU A 143 -17.07 7.65 4.94
N GLN A 144 -18.01 8.57 5.14
CA GLN A 144 -17.72 9.89 5.71
C GLN A 144 -17.13 9.80 7.12
N GLN A 145 -17.65 8.90 7.98
CA GLN A 145 -17.08 8.66 9.30
C GLN A 145 -15.61 8.19 9.22
N LEU A 146 -15.29 7.30 8.27
CA LEU A 146 -13.93 6.80 8.07
C LEU A 146 -12.94 7.91 7.69
N SER A 147 -13.39 8.92 6.94
CA SER A 147 -12.56 10.06 6.55
C SER A 147 -11.85 10.71 7.75
N SER A 148 -12.52 10.84 8.88
CA SER A 148 -11.96 11.44 10.10
C SER A 148 -10.81 10.63 10.72
N TYR A 149 -10.82 9.30 10.58
CA TYR A 149 -9.77 8.42 11.10
C TYR A 149 -8.49 8.53 10.29
N PHE A 150 -8.63 8.64 8.96
CA PHE A 150 -7.49 8.68 8.05
C PHE A 150 -6.89 10.09 7.90
N HIS A 151 -7.70 11.15 8.04
CA HIS A 151 -7.23 12.55 8.05
C HIS A 151 -6.73 13.01 9.44
N GLY A 152 -7.19 12.38 10.52
CA GLY A 152 -7.05 12.85 11.90
C GLY A 152 -5.76 12.46 12.64
N ARG A 153 -4.92 11.59 12.09
CA ARG A 153 -3.59 11.29 12.65
C ARG A 153 -2.51 12.03 11.86
N ARG A 154 -2.54 13.37 11.90
CA ARG A 154 -1.33 14.16 11.67
C ARG A 154 -0.48 13.99 12.92
N GLU A 155 0.63 13.27 12.77
CA GLU A 155 1.64 13.13 13.81
C GLU A 155 2.09 14.54 14.24
N LYS A 156 2.08 14.76 15.56
CA LYS A 156 2.85 15.84 16.19
C LYS A 156 4.30 15.39 16.29
#